data_AF-A0A917KZ67-F1
#
_entry.id   AF-A0A917KZ67-F1
#
_cell.length_a   1.000
_cell.length_b   1.000
_cell.length_c   1.000
_cell.angle_alpha   90.00
_cell.angle_beta   90.00
_cell.angle_gamma   90.00
#
_symmetry.space_group_name_H-M   'P 1'
#
loop_
_entity.id
_entity.type
_entity.pdbx_description
1 polymer ?
#
loop_
_entity_poly.entity_id
_entity_poly.type
_entity_poly.pdbx_seq_one_letter_code
_entity_poly.pdbx_strand_id
1 'polypeptide(L)'
;MGTDHPLARLIDEADLPGTYWNKEHGLFKKASSVDGLVDEAEILDLLDTGLVRRPYFMLLKEGRQPTAGDSRVQHHADGERAVAGFAGPDGIRALLAAGATMTPSRLEDRHAPLRAVLRQIKAGLPEPPVPGRCRPAGHAPRVDDPRAGPPRRGRGPAAGGGPR
;
A
#
# COMPACT_ATOMS: atom_id res chain seq x y z
N MET A 1 -10.50 -26.54 9.73
CA MET A 1 -10.23 -25.85 8.45
C MET A 1 -10.75 -24.44 8.61
N GLY A 2 -9.87 -23.44 8.67
CA GLY A 2 -10.30 -22.05 8.79
C GLY A 2 -10.96 -21.62 7.50
N THR A 3 -12.13 -21.01 7.57
CA THR A 3 -12.81 -20.46 6.40
C THR A 3 -12.02 -19.24 5.93
N ASP A 4 -11.37 -19.35 4.78
CA ASP A 4 -10.63 -18.21 4.21
C ASP A 4 -11.58 -17.03 3.97
N HIS A 5 -11.13 -15.83 4.32
CA HIS A 5 -11.93 -14.62 4.14
C HIS A 5 -12.17 -14.38 2.64
N PRO A 6 -13.34 -13.93 2.19
CA PRO A 6 -13.60 -13.79 0.75
C PRO A 6 -12.65 -12.80 0.07
N LEU A 7 -12.15 -11.77 0.77
CA LEU A 7 -11.06 -10.91 0.26
C LEU A 7 -9.76 -11.67 -0.06
N ALA A 8 -9.41 -12.69 0.72
CA ALA A 8 -8.20 -13.47 0.47
C ALA A 8 -8.36 -14.34 -0.78
N ARG A 9 -9.55 -14.93 -0.97
CA ARG A 9 -9.88 -15.73 -2.17
C ARG A 9 -9.78 -14.94 -3.47
N LEU A 10 -10.07 -13.64 -3.43
CA LEU A 10 -9.97 -12.76 -4.59
C LEU A 10 -8.56 -12.73 -5.19
N ILE A 11 -7.52 -12.98 -4.40
CA ILE A 11 -6.13 -13.01 -4.87
C ILE A 11 -5.97 -14.06 -5.97
N ASP A 12 -6.50 -15.26 -5.75
CA ASP A 12 -6.38 -16.37 -6.68
C ASP A 12 -7.46 -16.29 -7.77
N GLU A 13 -8.70 -15.99 -7.40
CA GLU A 13 -9.84 -15.95 -8.33
C GLU A 13 -9.66 -14.91 -9.45
N ALA A 14 -8.99 -13.78 -9.15
CA ALA A 14 -8.71 -12.73 -10.12
C ALA A 14 -7.27 -12.73 -10.65
N ASP A 15 -6.44 -13.71 -10.28
CA ASP A 15 -4.99 -13.72 -10.55
C ASP A 15 -4.34 -12.36 -10.27
N LEU A 16 -4.50 -11.86 -9.03
CA LEU A 16 -3.94 -10.56 -8.66
C LEU A 16 -2.41 -10.50 -8.88
N PRO A 17 -1.60 -11.51 -8.50
CA PRO A 17 -0.16 -11.46 -8.70
C PRO A 17 0.26 -11.48 -10.18
N GLY A 18 -0.42 -12.26 -11.02
CA GLY A 18 -0.09 -12.42 -12.43
C GLY A 18 -0.58 -11.26 -13.28
N THR A 19 -1.83 -10.84 -13.11
CA THR A 19 -2.48 -9.90 -14.02
C THR A 19 -2.35 -8.44 -13.58
N TYR A 20 -2.51 -8.15 -12.29
CA TYR A 20 -2.68 -6.76 -11.80
C TYR A 20 -1.48 -6.21 -11.01
N TRP A 21 -0.81 -7.03 -10.21
CA TRP A 21 0.22 -6.58 -9.27
C TRP A 21 1.40 -5.89 -9.97
N ASN A 22 1.59 -4.60 -9.70
CA ASN A 22 2.58 -3.73 -10.36
C ASN A 22 2.45 -3.61 -11.89
N LYS A 23 1.27 -3.89 -12.47
CA LYS A 23 1.04 -3.86 -13.92
C LYS A 23 -0.12 -2.95 -14.30
N GLU A 24 -1.30 -3.20 -13.74
CA GLU A 24 -2.53 -2.52 -14.11
C GLU A 24 -3.44 -2.27 -12.91
N HIS A 25 -4.31 -1.27 -13.02
CA HIS A 25 -5.33 -0.99 -12.01
C HIS A 25 -6.53 -1.93 -12.20
N GLY A 26 -6.93 -2.65 -11.14
CA GLY A 26 -8.13 -3.48 -11.13
C GLY A 26 -9.26 -2.84 -10.31
N LEU A 27 -10.50 -2.87 -10.83
CA LEU A 27 -11.71 -2.48 -10.11
C LEU A 27 -12.65 -3.67 -9.95
N PHE A 28 -12.74 -4.21 -8.74
CA PHE A 28 -13.56 -5.37 -8.42
C PHE A 28 -14.81 -4.95 -7.64
N LYS A 29 -15.98 -5.03 -8.26
CA LYS A 29 -17.25 -4.64 -7.63
C LYS A 29 -17.83 -5.83 -6.86
N LYS A 30 -18.32 -5.57 -5.63
CA LYS A 30 -18.93 -6.60 -4.76
C LYS A 30 -18.03 -7.84 -4.55
N ALA A 31 -16.71 -7.63 -4.55
CA ALA A 31 -15.73 -8.70 -4.53
C ALA A 31 -15.64 -9.41 -3.17
N SER A 32 -16.08 -8.76 -2.09
CA SER A 32 -16.13 -9.34 -0.77
C SER A 32 -17.19 -8.65 0.09
N SER A 33 -17.70 -9.39 1.08
CA SER A 33 -18.47 -8.76 2.16
C SER A 33 -17.53 -7.98 3.09
N VAL A 34 -18.06 -6.91 3.68
CA VAL A 34 -17.40 -6.14 4.73
C VAL A 34 -17.89 -6.51 6.14
N ASP A 35 -18.78 -7.49 6.24
CA ASP A 35 -19.34 -7.92 7.53
C ASP A 35 -18.23 -8.39 8.48
N GLY A 36 -18.26 -7.88 9.72
CA GLY A 36 -17.26 -8.19 10.74
C GLY A 36 -15.89 -7.55 10.51
N LEU A 37 -15.76 -6.66 9.52
CA LEU A 37 -14.66 -5.70 9.45
C LEU A 37 -15.02 -4.44 10.25
N VAL A 38 -14.00 -3.61 10.46
CA VAL A 38 -14.12 -2.36 11.19
C VAL A 38 -15.14 -1.43 10.52
N ASP A 39 -16.09 -0.94 11.31
CA ASP A 39 -17.05 0.05 10.87
C ASP A 39 -16.79 1.43 11.51
N GLU A 40 -17.60 2.42 11.13
CA GLU A 40 -17.47 3.77 11.66
C GLU A 40 -17.75 3.83 13.17
N ALA A 41 -18.73 3.06 13.66
CA ALA A 41 -19.11 3.07 15.07
C ALA A 41 -17.95 2.56 15.94
N GLU A 42 -17.30 1.46 15.56
CA GLU A 42 -16.13 0.93 16.25
C GLU A 42 -14.95 1.93 16.26
N ILE A 43 -14.74 2.66 15.16
CA ILE A 43 -13.71 3.70 15.07
C ILE A 43 -14.01 4.85 16.04
N LEU A 44 -15.28 5.23 16.19
CA LEU A 44 -15.70 6.28 17.10
C LEU A 44 -15.62 5.81 18.57
N ASP A 45 -16.02 4.58 18.86
CA ASP A 45 -15.89 3.97 20.19
C ASP A 45 -14.43 3.90 20.62
N LEU A 46 -13.51 3.63 19.68
CA LEU A 46 -12.07 3.69 19.92
C LEU A 46 -11.62 5.07 20.41
N LEU A 47 -12.21 6.17 19.91
CA LEU A 47 -11.90 7.52 20.42
C LEU A 47 -12.36 7.68 21.86
N ASP A 48 -13.54 7.16 22.20
CA ASP A 48 -14.14 7.29 23.52
C ASP A 48 -13.36 6.52 24.60
N THR A 49 -12.57 5.51 24.22
CA THR A 49 -11.64 4.86 25.16
C THR A 49 -10.58 5.81 25.73
N GLY A 50 -10.34 6.97 25.11
CA GLY A 50 -9.31 7.93 25.53
C GLY A 50 -7.87 7.44 25.34
N LEU A 51 -7.67 6.26 24.71
CA LEU A 51 -6.36 5.65 24.51
C LEU A 51 -5.78 5.90 23.11
N VAL A 52 -6.45 6.72 22.30
CA VAL A 52 -6.01 7.04 20.94
C VAL A 52 -5.14 8.29 20.98
N ARG A 53 -3.87 8.12 20.62
CA ARG A 53 -2.87 9.19 20.54
C ARG A 53 -2.30 9.24 19.12
N ARG A 54 -1.76 10.38 18.70
CA ARG A 54 -0.82 10.35 17.57
C ARG A 54 0.38 9.44 17.89
N PRO A 55 0.86 8.62 16.93
CA PRO A 55 0.58 8.64 15.49
C PRO A 55 -0.57 7.72 15.02
N TYR A 56 -1.42 7.20 15.91
CA TYR A 56 -2.45 6.19 15.56
C TYR A 56 -3.65 6.76 14.79
N PHE A 57 -3.72 8.07 14.57
CA PHE A 57 -4.70 8.67 13.68
C PHE A 57 -4.17 9.97 13.07
N MET A 58 -4.70 10.29 11.88
CA MET A 58 -4.50 11.55 11.20
C MET A 58 -5.86 12.17 10.87
N LEU A 59 -5.94 13.50 10.96
CA LEU A 59 -7.09 14.28 10.51
C LEU A 59 -6.64 15.19 9.38
N LEU A 60 -7.47 15.27 8.34
CA LEU A 60 -7.29 16.13 7.19
C LEU A 60 -8.60 16.87 6.92
N LYS A 61 -8.53 18.19 6.72
CA LYS A 61 -9.62 19.02 6.22
C LYS A 61 -9.07 19.83 5.06
N GLU A 62 -9.68 19.71 3.89
CA GLU A 62 -9.25 20.42 2.66
C GLU A 62 -7.76 20.22 2.35
N GLY A 63 -7.27 18.99 2.53
CA GLY A 63 -5.85 18.64 2.31
C GLY A 63 -4.88 19.19 3.36
N ARG A 64 -5.37 19.87 4.40
CA ARG A 64 -4.55 20.41 5.50
C ARG A 64 -4.85 19.68 6.80
N GLN A 65 -3.83 19.55 7.64
CA GLN A 65 -4.00 19.00 8.97
C GLN A 65 -4.56 20.08 9.91
N PRO A 66 -5.71 19.87 10.58
CA PRO A 66 -6.26 20.81 11.53
C PRO A 66 -5.30 21.08 12.70
N THR A 67 -5.36 22.29 13.25
CA THR A 67 -4.47 22.74 14.32
C THR A 67 -4.63 21.87 15.57
N ALA A 68 -3.53 21.62 16.26
CA ALA A 68 -3.44 20.68 17.37
C ALA A 68 -4.37 20.99 18.56
N GLY A 69 -4.79 22.25 18.74
CA GLY A 69 -5.64 22.66 19.86
C GLY A 69 -7.07 22.12 19.79
N ASP A 70 -7.60 21.90 18.59
CA ASP A 70 -9.04 21.63 18.39
C ASP A 70 -9.43 20.16 18.58
N SER A 71 -8.44 19.27 18.71
CA SER A 71 -8.65 17.82 18.71
C SER A 71 -7.83 17.08 19.77
N ARG A 72 -7.21 17.80 20.71
CA ARG A 72 -6.30 17.21 21.70
C ARG A 72 -6.69 17.49 23.13
N VAL A 73 -6.67 16.42 23.94
CA VAL A 73 -6.93 16.47 25.37
C VAL A 73 -5.71 15.92 26.13
N GLN A 74 -5.58 16.31 27.39
CA GLN A 74 -4.62 15.74 28.32
C GLN A 74 -5.29 14.60 29.08
N HIS A 75 -4.66 13.43 29.14
CA HIS A 75 -5.11 12.37 30.05
C HIS A 75 -4.22 12.33 31.27
N HIS A 76 -4.83 12.13 32.44
CA HIS A 76 -4.12 11.80 33.66
C HIS A 76 -3.97 10.28 33.73
N ALA A 77 -2.76 9.78 33.56
CA ALA A 77 -2.44 8.41 33.89
C ALA A 77 -2.13 8.35 35.40
N ASP A 78 -2.93 7.59 36.16
CA ASP A 78 -2.71 7.18 37.55
C ASP A 78 -1.83 8.13 38.38
N GLY A 79 -2.35 9.33 38.67
CA GLY A 79 -1.86 10.21 39.73
C GLY A 79 -0.59 11.03 39.46
N GLU A 80 0.28 10.69 38.51
CA GLU A 80 1.65 11.26 38.54
C GLU A 80 2.08 12.11 37.34
N ARG A 81 1.36 12.12 36.21
CA ARG A 81 1.59 13.15 35.17
C ARG A 81 0.48 13.26 34.12
N ALA A 82 0.05 14.48 33.81
CA ALA A 82 -0.77 14.75 32.63
C ALA A 82 0.06 14.49 31.36
N VAL A 83 -0.40 13.56 30.52
CA VAL A 83 0.22 13.27 29.23
C VAL A 83 -0.61 13.94 28.14
N ALA A 84 0.02 14.82 27.37
CA ALA A 84 -0.63 15.57 26.30
C ALA A 84 -0.66 14.81 24.96
N GLY A 85 -1.65 15.15 24.13
CA GLY A 85 -1.70 14.73 22.72
C GLY A 85 -2.60 13.54 22.43
N PHE A 86 -3.50 13.20 23.35
CA PHE A 86 -4.59 12.27 23.09
C PHE A 86 -5.67 12.93 22.25
N ALA A 87 -6.40 12.12 21.51
CA ALA A 87 -7.63 12.52 20.84
C ALA A 87 -8.64 13.06 21.87
N GLY A 88 -9.14 14.29 21.64
CA GLY A 88 -10.36 14.76 22.27
C GLY A 88 -11.57 14.28 21.45
N PRO A 89 -12.40 13.34 21.94
CA PRO A 89 -13.47 12.75 21.14
C PRO A 89 -14.42 13.82 20.58
N ASP A 90 -14.84 14.78 21.41
CA ASP A 90 -15.75 15.86 21.00
C ASP A 90 -15.16 16.75 19.91
N GLY A 91 -13.89 17.14 20.05
CA GLY A 91 -13.19 17.96 19.06
C GLY A 91 -13.02 17.24 17.72
N ILE A 92 -12.72 15.94 17.76
CA ILE A 92 -12.64 15.11 16.55
C ILE A 92 -14.02 14.97 15.90
N ARG A 93 -15.07 14.68 16.66
CA ARG A 93 -16.45 14.58 16.14
C ARG A 93 -16.91 15.89 15.52
N ALA A 94 -16.59 17.03 16.14
CA ALA A 94 -16.87 18.35 15.57
C ALA A 94 -16.14 18.59 14.24
N LEU A 95 -14.86 18.19 14.14
CA LEU A 95 -14.10 18.29 12.90
C LEU A 95 -14.68 17.38 11.80
N LEU A 96 -15.04 16.14 12.14
CA LEU A 96 -15.68 15.20 11.21
C LEU A 96 -17.01 15.76 10.69
N ALA A 97 -17.87 16.28 11.58
CA ALA A 97 -19.12 16.94 11.22
C ALA A 97 -18.90 18.18 10.32
N ALA A 98 -17.76 18.85 10.45
CA ALA A 98 -17.35 19.97 9.62
C ALA A 98 -16.64 19.55 8.32
N GLY A 99 -16.72 18.28 7.92
CA GLY A 99 -16.17 17.76 6.67
C GLY A 99 -14.70 17.36 6.71
N ALA A 100 -14.11 17.18 7.90
CA ALA A 100 -12.79 16.59 8.00
C ALA A 100 -12.85 15.06 7.75
N THR A 101 -11.76 14.53 7.20
CA THR A 101 -11.54 13.08 7.05
C THR A 101 -10.56 12.62 8.11
N MET A 102 -10.92 11.55 8.82
CA MET A 102 -10.01 10.85 9.72
C MET A 102 -9.45 9.59 9.06
N THR A 103 -8.15 9.37 9.23
CA THR A 103 -7.48 8.14 8.81
C THR A 103 -6.85 7.48 10.04
N PRO A 104 -7.45 6.39 10.56
CA PRO A 104 -6.84 5.62 11.63
C PRO A 104 -5.61 4.87 11.07
N SER A 105 -4.55 4.82 11.86
CA SER A 105 -3.32 4.12 11.55
C SER A 105 -3.19 2.89 12.42
N ARG A 106 -2.74 1.78 11.85
CA ARG A 106 -2.52 0.51 12.55
C ARG A 106 -3.77 -0.06 13.23
N LEU A 107 -4.92 -0.01 12.56
CA LEU A 107 -6.16 -0.62 13.09
C LEU A 107 -5.98 -2.10 13.40
N GLU A 108 -5.10 -2.79 12.68
CA GLU A 108 -4.77 -4.19 12.91
C GLU A 108 -4.20 -4.48 14.30
N ASP A 109 -3.62 -3.48 14.99
CA ASP A 109 -3.10 -3.66 16.34
C ASP A 109 -4.22 -3.87 17.37
N ARG A 110 -5.42 -3.34 17.09
CA ARG A 110 -6.58 -3.41 17.99
C ARG A 110 -7.75 -4.24 17.45
N HIS A 111 -7.85 -4.41 16.14
CA HIS A 111 -8.96 -5.14 15.50
C HIS A 111 -8.50 -6.54 15.04
N ALA A 112 -8.84 -7.57 15.82
CA ALA A 112 -8.41 -8.94 15.58
C ALA A 112 -8.89 -9.53 14.23
N PRO A 113 -10.16 -9.32 13.80
CA PRO A 113 -10.63 -9.81 12.50
C PRO A 113 -9.82 -9.22 11.34
N LEU A 114 -9.56 -7.91 11.36
CA LEU A 114 -8.75 -7.24 10.32
C LEU A 114 -7.33 -7.83 10.27
N ARG A 115 -6.72 -8.09 11.43
CA ARG A 115 -5.41 -8.71 11.53
C ARG A 115 -5.38 -10.12 10.92
N ALA A 116 -6.46 -10.89 11.08
CA ALA A 116 -6.58 -12.22 10.47
C ALA A 116 -6.65 -12.12 8.93
N VAL A 117 -7.49 -11.23 8.41
CA VAL A 117 -7.62 -10.99 6.96
C VAL A 117 -6.30 -10.51 6.35
N LEU A 118 -5.61 -9.55 6.98
CA LEU A 118 -4.31 -9.07 6.51
C LEU A 118 -3.25 -10.17 6.46
N ARG A 119 -3.26 -11.13 7.40
CA ARG A 119 -2.34 -12.28 7.37
C ARG A 119 -2.63 -13.19 6.17
N GLN A 120 -3.90 -13.47 5.89
CA GLN A 120 -4.28 -14.27 4.73
C GLN A 120 -3.90 -13.58 3.41
N ILE A 121 -4.19 -12.29 3.29
CA ILE A 121 -3.82 -11.50 2.10
C ILE A 121 -2.31 -11.47 1.89
N LYS A 122 -1.53 -11.23 2.96
CA LYS A 122 -0.07 -11.23 2.88
C LYS A 122 0.52 -12.58 2.48
N ALA A 123 -0.12 -13.69 2.86
CA ALA A 123 0.34 -15.03 2.49
C ALA A 123 0.13 -15.34 0.99
N GLY A 124 -0.89 -14.75 0.36
CA GLY A 124 -1.18 -14.95 -1.07
C GLY A 124 -0.49 -13.96 -2.01
N LEU A 125 0.05 -12.85 -1.50
CA LEU A 125 0.72 -11.84 -2.32
C LEU A 125 2.24 -12.07 -2.37
N PRO A 126 2.88 -11.81 -3.52
CA PRO A 126 4.34 -11.81 -3.61
C PRO A 126 4.91 -10.67 -2.74
N GLU A 127 6.09 -10.90 -2.14
CA GLU A 127 6.77 -9.84 -1.40
C GLU A 127 6.99 -8.60 -2.29
N PRO A 128 6.73 -7.39 -1.77
CA PRO A 128 7.02 -6.19 -2.54
C PRO A 128 8.53 -6.15 -2.85
N PRO A 129 8.91 -5.70 -4.06
CA PRO A 129 10.33 -5.54 -4.37
C PRO A 129 10.97 -4.59 -3.36
N VAL A 130 12.00 -5.07 -2.66
CA VAL A 130 12.73 -4.27 -1.67
C VAL A 130 13.30 -3.03 -2.37
N PRO A 131 12.97 -1.80 -1.92
CA PRO A 131 13.57 -0.59 -2.48
C PRO A 131 15.07 -0.62 -2.16
N GLY A 132 15.90 -0.92 -3.16
CA GLY A 132 17.35 -1.05 -2.98
C GLY A 132 18.05 -2.02 -3.93
N ARG A 133 17.33 -2.81 -4.73
CA ARG A 133 17.91 -3.56 -5.85
C ARG A 133 17.27 -3.16 -7.17
N CYS A 134 17.48 -1.91 -7.56
CA CYS A 134 17.50 -1.59 -8.98
C CYS A 134 18.63 -2.43 -9.60
N ARG A 135 18.28 -3.56 -10.20
CA ARG A 135 19.18 -4.25 -11.12
C ARG A 135 19.57 -3.18 -12.14
N PRO A 136 20.87 -2.87 -12.34
CA PRO A 136 21.23 -1.94 -13.40
C PRO A 136 20.59 -2.47 -14.68
N ALA A 137 19.77 -1.63 -15.31
CA ALA A 137 19.18 -1.95 -16.60
C ALA A 137 20.35 -2.45 -17.46
N GLY A 138 20.26 -3.70 -17.92
CA GLY A 138 21.23 -4.28 -18.83
C GLY A 138 21.46 -3.26 -19.92
N HIS A 139 22.73 -2.88 -20.07
CA HIS A 139 23.20 -1.88 -21.02
C HIS A 139 22.57 -2.20 -22.39
N ALA A 140 21.55 -1.43 -22.78
CA ALA A 140 21.11 -1.45 -24.17
C ALA A 140 22.34 -1.05 -25.00
N PRO A 141 22.74 -1.83 -26.02
CA PRO A 141 23.86 -1.44 -26.84
C PRO A 141 23.54 -0.07 -27.46
N ARG A 142 24.35 0.93 -27.11
CA ARG A 142 24.33 2.25 -27.75
C ARG A 142 24.57 2.02 -29.23
N VAL A 143 23.51 2.17 -30.02
CA VAL A 143 23.63 2.47 -31.44
C VAL A 143 24.17 3.90 -31.48
N ASP A 144 25.48 4.03 -31.69
CA ASP A 144 26.23 5.19 -32.19
C ASP A 144 27.65 5.16 -31.63
N ASP A 145 28.46 4.22 -32.13
CA ASP A 145 29.92 4.33 -32.08
C ASP A 145 30.42 4.79 -33.46
N PRO A 146 30.84 6.05 -33.62
CA PRO A 146 31.34 6.57 -34.90
C PRO A 146 32.75 6.05 -35.26
N ARG A 147 33.26 5.01 -34.59
CA ARG A 147 34.52 4.35 -34.96
C ARG A 147 34.37 3.01 -35.68
N ALA A 148 33.15 2.60 -36.04
CA ALA A 148 32.95 1.47 -36.93
C ALA A 148 33.42 1.81 -38.36
N GLY A 149 34.68 1.46 -38.66
CA GLY A 149 35.21 1.50 -40.02
C GLY A 149 34.36 0.68 -40.99
N PRO A 150 34.37 1.00 -42.30
CA PRO A 150 33.44 0.42 -43.26
C PRO A 150 33.61 -1.10 -43.36
N PRO A 151 32.51 -1.84 -43.58
CA PRO A 151 32.55 -3.29 -43.66
C PRO A 151 33.44 -3.73 -44.84
N ARG A 152 34.46 -4.55 -44.54
CA ARG A 152 35.27 -5.21 -45.55
C ARG A 152 34.35 -6.08 -46.41
N ARG A 153 34.21 -5.73 -47.69
CA ARG A 153 33.56 -6.57 -48.70
C ARG A 153 34.29 -7.91 -48.75
N GLY A 154 33.66 -8.94 -48.21
CA GLY A 154 34.06 -10.33 -48.39
C GLY A 154 33.99 -10.68 -49.86
N ARG A 155 35.17 -10.91 -50.46
CA ARG A 155 35.32 -11.63 -51.74
C ARG A 155 34.71 -13.01 -51.58
N GLY A 156 33.57 -13.26 -52.23
CA GLY A 156 33.11 -14.62 -52.51
C GLY A 156 34.08 -15.30 -53.49
N PRO A 157 34.39 -16.59 -53.32
CA PRO A 157 35.34 -17.29 -54.17
C PRO A 157 34.79 -17.52 -55.58
N ALA A 158 35.71 -17.43 -56.53
CA ALA A 158 35.51 -17.54 -57.96
C ALA A 158 34.92 -18.91 -58.36
N ALA A 159 33.98 -18.86 -59.31
CA ALA A 159 33.60 -20.00 -60.13
C ALA A 159 34.82 -20.48 -60.93
N GLY A 160 35.40 -21.61 -60.50
CA GLY A 160 36.38 -22.35 -61.27
C GLY A 160 35.69 -23.39 -62.13
N GLY A 161 35.44 -23.05 -63.39
CA GLY A 161 35.26 -24.05 -64.45
C GLY A 161 36.64 -24.53 -64.92
N GLY A 162 36.80 -25.84 -65.05
CA GLY A 162 37.97 -26.50 -65.63
C GLY A 162 37.69 -27.98 -65.89
N PRO A 163 38.32 -28.59 -66.92
CA PRO A 163 37.60 -29.39 -67.91
C PRO A 163 37.78 -30.91 -67.73
N ARG A 164 36.80 -31.69 -68.20
CA ARG A 164 36.94 -32.87 -69.06
C ARG A 164 35.58 -33.45 -69.40
#